data_AF-A0A1G0DLT3-F1
#
_entry.id   AF-A0A1G0DLT3-F1
#
_cell.length_a   1.000
_cell.length_b   1.000
_cell.length_c   1.000
_cell.angle_alpha   90.00
_cell.angle_beta   90.00
_cell.angle_gamma   90.00
#
_symmetry.space_group_name_H-M   'P 1'
#
loop_
_entity.id
_entity.type
_entity.pdbx_description
1 polymer ?
#
loop_
_entity_poly.entity_id
_entity_poly.type
_entity_poly.pdbx_seq_one_letter_code
_entity_poly.pdbx_strand_id
1 'polypeptide(L)'
;MTTLATNTPRDYELGVRNHLPVIAADIIYEGAAVGVVDASGHARPLTAADRFAGFATRKADNSAGAAAAINVEVVQSGEIVLAVTGAVITDIGQPVYATDDNTFVFLPVGAVFIGYVKRFVSSGIAVIGFDAPNYKDPYGDSVRELVSASLTLDIQDTGKTLFVDTDAQTITLLTYAAATALNVKVVNIGAFGTVAVNIDPAAGDLISGPNDTGADGGIMTNTKATARRGDYVVIGTGGDDGYMVEEIRGTWTIA
;
A
#
# COMPACT_ATOMS: atom_id res chain seq x y z
N MET A 1 33.87 -17.66 -19.73
CA MET A 1 34.04 -16.90 -18.48
C MET A 1 35.29 -16.05 -18.62
N THR A 2 35.17 -14.72 -18.57
CA THR A 2 36.32 -13.80 -18.67
C THR A 2 36.70 -13.34 -17.27
N THR A 3 37.86 -13.76 -16.78
CA THR A 3 38.43 -13.32 -15.50
C THR A 3 38.94 -11.89 -15.62
N LEU A 4 38.82 -11.10 -14.54
CA LEU A 4 39.39 -9.74 -14.48
C LEU A 4 40.90 -9.81 -14.75
N ALA A 5 41.36 -9.15 -15.81
CA ALA A 5 42.74 -9.27 -16.29
C ALA A 5 43.72 -8.32 -15.58
N THR A 6 43.21 -7.28 -14.90
CA THR A 6 44.00 -6.28 -14.19
C THR A 6 43.26 -5.76 -12.96
N ASN A 7 44.01 -5.43 -11.90
CA ASN A 7 43.44 -4.79 -10.72
C ASN A 7 42.68 -3.52 -11.12
N THR A 8 41.39 -3.51 -10.83
CA THR A 8 40.51 -2.37 -11.10
C THR A 8 39.87 -1.96 -9.79
N PRO A 9 40.47 -1.01 -9.03
CA PRO A 9 39.82 -0.48 -7.83
C PRO A 9 38.45 0.10 -8.19
N ARG A 10 37.49 -0.02 -7.28
CA ARG A 10 36.13 0.49 -7.44
C ARG A 10 35.91 1.63 -6.46
N ASP A 11 35.18 2.65 -6.90
CA ASP A 11 34.73 3.72 -6.02
C ASP A 11 33.56 3.19 -5.17
N TYR A 12 33.61 3.50 -3.87
CA TYR A 12 32.57 3.13 -2.91
C TYR A 12 31.78 4.38 -2.51
N GLU A 13 30.46 4.22 -2.40
CA GLU A 13 29.54 5.28 -1.99
C GLU A 13 29.33 5.30 -0.47
N LEU A 14 28.80 6.44 0.03
CA LEU A 14 28.41 6.61 1.43
C LEU A 14 27.12 5.82 1.70
N GLY A 15 27.19 4.78 2.54
CA GLY A 15 26.21 3.68 2.55
C GLY A 15 24.70 3.96 2.57
N VAL A 16 24.23 5.10 3.10
CA VAL A 16 22.79 5.47 3.10
C VAL A 16 22.46 6.68 2.22
N ARG A 17 23.48 7.33 1.65
CA ARG A 17 23.35 8.51 0.81
C ARG A 17 23.49 8.11 -0.64
N ASN A 18 22.66 8.71 -1.49
CA ASN A 18 22.74 8.49 -2.92
C ASN A 18 22.60 9.81 -3.67
N HIS A 19 23.27 9.92 -4.82
CA HIS A 19 23.23 11.08 -5.69
C HIS A 19 22.54 10.68 -6.99
N LEU A 20 21.35 11.25 -7.23
CA LEU A 20 20.52 10.89 -8.36
C LEU A 20 20.42 12.05 -9.36
N PRO A 21 20.59 11.80 -10.66
CA PRO A 21 20.49 12.85 -11.68
C PRO A 21 19.06 13.39 -11.75
N VAL A 22 18.90 14.71 -11.67
CA VAL A 22 17.58 15.36 -11.64
C VAL A 22 17.02 15.50 -13.07
N ILE A 23 15.71 15.35 -13.23
CA ILE A 23 15.03 15.59 -14.51
C ILE A 23 15.14 17.06 -14.94
N ALA A 24 15.00 17.34 -16.24
CA ALA A 24 15.02 18.71 -16.74
C ALA A 24 13.87 19.56 -16.16
N ALA A 25 14.13 20.84 -15.95
CA ALA A 25 13.14 21.85 -15.58
C ALA A 25 12.33 21.56 -14.29
N ASP A 26 12.99 21.02 -13.26
CA ASP A 26 12.35 20.65 -12.00
C ASP A 26 13.15 21.10 -10.77
N ILE A 27 12.48 21.20 -9.62
CA ILE A 27 13.07 21.61 -8.34
C ILE A 27 12.66 20.59 -7.28
N ILE A 28 13.65 20.00 -6.62
CA ILE A 28 13.43 19.12 -5.46
C ILE A 28 13.85 19.88 -4.21
N TYR A 29 12.92 20.08 -3.27
CA TYR A 29 13.19 20.78 -2.01
C TYR A 29 13.74 19.84 -0.95
N GLU A 30 14.42 20.39 0.06
CA GLU A 30 14.83 19.64 1.25
C GLU A 30 13.61 19.02 1.95
N GLY A 31 13.73 17.76 2.36
CA GLY A 31 12.67 17.01 3.03
C GLY A 31 11.62 16.40 2.09
N ALA A 32 11.63 16.74 0.79
CA ALA A 32 10.72 16.17 -0.18
C ALA A 32 10.95 14.66 -0.35
N ALA A 33 9.86 13.90 -0.49
CA ALA A 33 9.94 12.53 -0.97
C ALA A 33 10.36 12.55 -2.45
N VAL A 34 11.43 11.82 -2.77
CA VAL A 34 12.00 11.79 -4.12
C VAL A 34 11.50 10.57 -4.87
N GLY A 35 10.94 10.80 -6.06
CA GLY A 35 10.57 9.77 -7.01
C GLY A 35 11.64 9.59 -8.08
N VAL A 36 11.85 8.36 -8.53
CA VAL A 36 12.63 8.04 -9.73
C VAL A 36 11.68 7.59 -10.84
N VAL A 37 11.75 8.29 -11.96
CA VAL A 37 10.93 8.00 -13.14
C VAL A 37 11.39 6.70 -13.79
N ASP A 38 10.50 5.71 -13.91
CA ASP A 38 10.85 4.40 -14.48
C ASP A 38 11.39 4.47 -15.90
N ALA A 39 10.80 5.33 -16.73
CA ALA A 39 11.17 5.45 -18.14
C ALA A 39 12.57 6.06 -18.36
N SER A 40 13.10 6.82 -17.39
CA SER A 40 14.32 7.62 -17.60
C SER A 40 15.38 7.47 -16.53
N GLY A 41 15.05 6.95 -15.34
CA GLY A 41 15.96 6.85 -14.21
C GLY A 41 16.28 8.17 -13.51
N HIS A 42 15.69 9.29 -13.93
CA HIS A 42 15.91 10.60 -13.32
C HIS A 42 15.07 10.79 -12.05
N ALA A 43 15.62 11.53 -11.10
CA ALA A 43 14.93 11.97 -9.90
C ALA A 43 14.05 13.20 -10.17
N ARG A 44 12.91 13.25 -9.49
CA ARG A 44 11.96 14.36 -9.45
C ARG A 44 11.20 14.40 -8.12
N PRO A 45 10.42 15.46 -7.82
CA PRO A 45 9.41 15.40 -6.76
C PRO A 45 8.50 14.19 -7.00
N LEU A 46 8.31 13.35 -5.98
CA LEU A 46 7.59 12.09 -6.13
C LEU A 46 6.19 12.30 -6.69
N THR A 47 5.80 11.44 -7.63
CA THR A 47 4.42 11.27 -8.07
C THR A 47 3.99 9.82 -7.92
N ALA A 48 2.67 9.57 -7.99
CA ALA A 48 2.07 8.23 -7.89
C ALA A 48 2.60 7.16 -8.88
N ALA A 49 3.37 7.55 -9.90
CA ALA A 49 3.92 6.65 -10.91
C ALA A 49 5.42 6.35 -10.72
N ASP A 50 6.06 6.93 -9.71
CA ASP A 50 7.49 6.81 -9.48
C ASP A 50 7.84 5.69 -8.52
N ARG A 51 9.10 5.25 -8.58
CA ARG A 51 9.70 4.49 -7.47
C ARG A 51 10.21 5.46 -6.41
N PHE A 52 9.85 5.22 -5.15
CA PHE A 52 10.38 5.99 -4.03
C PHE A 52 11.90 5.75 -3.88
N ALA A 53 12.66 6.83 -3.79
CA ALA A 53 14.12 6.78 -3.72
C ALA A 53 14.71 7.28 -2.39
N GLY A 54 13.88 7.79 -1.49
CA GLY A 54 14.30 8.39 -0.23
C GLY A 54 13.85 9.85 -0.09
N PHE A 55 14.41 10.53 0.91
CA PHE A 55 14.13 11.94 1.18
C PHE A 55 15.33 12.82 0.84
N ALA A 56 15.07 13.96 0.21
CA ALA A 56 16.11 14.92 -0.19
C ALA A 56 16.75 15.60 1.03
N THR A 57 18.09 15.65 1.08
CA THR A 57 18.83 16.28 2.20
C THR A 57 19.03 17.79 2.03
N ARG A 58 18.84 18.29 0.81
CA ARG A 58 18.98 19.70 0.44
C ARG A 58 18.22 20.00 -0.84
N LYS A 59 17.95 21.29 -1.10
CA LYS A 59 17.36 21.74 -2.35
C LYS A 59 18.27 21.40 -3.55
N ALA A 60 17.71 20.79 -4.59
CA ALA A 60 18.30 20.60 -5.91
C ALA A 60 17.44 21.34 -6.95
N ASP A 61 17.97 22.45 -7.49
CA ASP A 61 17.25 23.32 -8.42
C ASP A 61 17.75 23.12 -9.85
N ASN A 62 17.03 22.30 -10.62
CA ASN A 62 17.30 22.07 -12.03
C ASN A 62 16.28 22.77 -12.94
N SER A 63 15.59 23.80 -12.42
CA SER A 63 14.47 24.47 -13.12
C SER A 63 14.85 25.08 -14.47
N ALA A 64 16.12 25.47 -14.65
CA ALA A 64 16.66 25.99 -15.90
C ALA A 64 17.62 25.03 -16.61
N GLY A 65 17.80 23.81 -16.09
CA GLY A 65 18.81 22.86 -16.58
C GLY A 65 18.24 21.75 -17.45
N ALA A 66 19.13 21.15 -18.26
CA ALA A 66 18.83 19.92 -18.97
C ALA A 66 18.73 18.72 -18.01
N ALA A 67 18.19 17.60 -18.47
CA ALA A 67 18.15 16.37 -17.67
C ALA A 67 19.58 15.94 -17.30
N ALA A 68 19.75 15.48 -16.06
CA ALA A 68 21.03 15.10 -15.47
C ALA A 68 22.09 16.22 -15.39
N ALA A 69 21.72 17.50 -15.51
CA ALA A 69 22.66 18.61 -15.35
C ALA A 69 23.15 18.78 -13.90
N ILE A 70 22.33 18.35 -12.93
CA ILE A 70 22.68 18.31 -11.50
C ILE A 70 22.20 17.00 -10.86
N ASN A 71 22.69 16.72 -9.66
CA ASN A 71 22.26 15.61 -8.83
C ASN A 71 21.54 16.09 -7.57
N VAL A 72 20.49 15.38 -7.15
CA VAL A 72 19.90 15.48 -5.81
C VAL A 72 20.56 14.47 -4.88
N GLU A 73 20.84 14.89 -3.66
CA GLU A 73 21.33 13.99 -2.60
C GLU A 73 20.14 13.51 -1.76
N VAL A 74 19.98 12.19 -1.63
CA VAL A 74 18.90 11.57 -0.86
C VAL A 74 19.44 10.70 0.26
N VAL A 75 18.71 10.61 1.37
CA VAL A 75 18.85 9.51 2.33
C VAL A 75 17.88 8.41 1.92
N GLN A 76 18.41 7.21 1.65
CA GLN A 76 17.62 6.09 1.13
C GLN A 76 16.99 5.22 2.23
N SER A 77 17.54 5.24 3.44
CA SER A 77 17.01 4.50 4.58
C SER A 77 17.22 5.23 5.90
N GLY A 78 16.28 5.06 6.83
CA GLY A 78 16.33 5.70 8.15
C GLY A 78 14.96 5.88 8.78
N GLU A 79 14.86 6.90 9.63
CA GLU A 79 13.62 7.28 10.31
C GLU A 79 13.36 8.77 10.08
N ILE A 80 12.12 9.12 9.77
CA ILE A 80 11.71 10.50 9.50
C ILE A 80 10.37 10.80 10.18
N VAL A 81 10.21 12.03 10.68
CA VAL A 81 8.92 12.50 11.22
C VAL A 81 8.13 13.11 10.09
N LEU A 82 6.93 12.57 9.82
CA LEU A 82 6.05 13.04 8.76
C LEU A 82 4.65 13.36 9.30
N ALA A 83 4.00 14.33 8.66
CA ALA A 83 2.58 14.54 8.81
C ALA A 83 1.83 13.51 7.95
N VAL A 84 1.25 12.49 8.59
CA VAL A 84 0.51 11.41 7.92
C VAL A 84 -0.97 11.58 8.22
N THR A 85 -1.76 11.85 7.19
CA THR A 85 -3.19 12.16 7.35
C THR A 85 -3.92 11.00 8.03
N GLY A 86 -4.64 11.31 9.12
CA GLY A 86 -5.42 10.33 9.87
C GLY A 86 -4.62 9.40 10.79
N ALA A 87 -3.32 9.64 11.00
CA ALA A 87 -2.51 8.81 11.89
C ALA A 87 -2.98 8.86 13.35
N VAL A 88 -3.13 7.68 13.94
CA VAL A 88 -3.51 7.44 15.33
C VAL A 88 -2.52 6.50 16.03
N ILE A 89 -2.59 6.44 17.37
CA ILE A 89 -1.63 5.69 18.20
C ILE A 89 -1.59 4.19 17.92
N THR A 90 -2.66 3.63 17.34
CA THR A 90 -2.79 2.20 17.02
C THR A 90 -2.18 1.83 15.66
N ASP A 91 -1.69 2.79 14.87
CA ASP A 91 -1.17 2.54 13.52
C ASP A 91 0.29 2.06 13.50
N ILE A 92 0.89 1.69 14.64
CA ILE A 92 2.26 1.18 14.68
C ILE A 92 2.39 -0.08 13.79
N GLY A 93 3.37 -0.08 12.90
CA GLY A 93 3.62 -1.13 11.91
C GLY A 93 2.75 -1.03 10.64
N GLN A 94 1.88 -0.04 10.51
CA GLN A 94 1.07 0.15 9.31
C GLN A 94 1.92 0.70 8.16
N PRO A 95 1.68 0.27 6.90
CA PRO A 95 2.34 0.83 5.74
C PRO A 95 1.87 2.27 5.48
N VAL A 96 2.80 3.13 5.05
CA VAL A 96 2.54 4.51 4.68
C VAL A 96 2.89 4.72 3.21
N TYR A 97 2.09 5.55 2.57
CA TYR A 97 2.15 5.85 1.15
C TYR A 97 2.25 7.36 0.93
N ALA A 98 2.77 7.75 -0.23
CA ALA A 98 2.87 9.13 -0.66
C ALA A 98 2.14 9.33 -2.00
N THR A 99 1.24 10.30 -2.07
CA THR A 99 0.55 10.67 -3.32
C THR A 99 1.36 11.68 -4.15
N ASP A 100 2.15 12.48 -3.45
CA ASP A 100 3.09 13.46 -3.99
C ASP A 100 4.31 13.57 -3.06
N ASP A 101 5.16 14.57 -3.27
CA ASP A 101 6.41 14.75 -2.54
C ASP A 101 6.26 15.21 -1.07
N ASN A 102 5.05 15.58 -0.63
CA ASN A 102 4.78 16.08 0.72
C ASN A 102 3.41 15.66 1.31
N THR A 103 2.65 14.80 0.65
CA THR A 103 1.35 14.29 1.11
C THR A 103 1.44 12.81 1.43
N PHE A 104 1.33 12.48 2.72
CA PHE A 104 1.47 11.12 3.21
C PHE A 104 0.14 10.59 3.76
N VAL A 105 -0.21 9.37 3.34
CA VAL A 105 -1.50 8.74 3.57
C VAL A 105 -1.33 7.26 3.89
N PHE A 106 -2.40 6.63 4.37
CA PHE A 106 -2.45 5.17 4.54
C PHE A 106 -3.13 4.46 3.38
N LEU A 107 -3.87 5.18 2.52
CA LEU A 107 -4.54 4.61 1.37
C LEU A 107 -3.50 4.35 0.26
N PRO A 108 -3.33 3.11 -0.21
CA PRO A 108 -2.34 2.78 -1.24
C PRO A 108 -2.82 3.02 -2.67
N VAL A 109 -4.12 3.32 -2.87
CA VAL A 109 -4.71 3.55 -4.19
C VAL A 109 -4.18 4.86 -4.75
N GLY A 110 -3.47 4.81 -5.87
CA GLY A 110 -2.87 6.00 -6.49
C GLY A 110 -1.73 6.61 -5.68
N ALA A 111 -1.02 5.82 -4.86
CA ALA A 111 0.07 6.29 -4.02
C ALA A 111 1.26 5.31 -4.01
N VAL A 112 2.45 5.82 -3.74
CA VAL A 112 3.70 5.04 -3.70
C VAL A 112 4.03 4.66 -2.27
N PHE A 113 4.36 3.40 -2.03
CA PHE A 113 4.80 2.94 -0.71
C PHE A 113 6.15 3.56 -0.31
N ILE A 114 6.22 4.11 0.90
CA ILE A 114 7.44 4.77 1.40
C ILE A 114 8.05 4.12 2.65
N GLY A 115 7.27 3.34 3.40
CA GLY A 115 7.76 2.73 4.64
C GLY A 115 6.65 2.37 5.62
N TYR A 116 7.02 2.16 6.87
CA TYR A 116 6.12 1.73 7.94
C TYR A 116 6.12 2.71 9.10
N VAL A 117 4.97 2.88 9.76
CA VAL A 117 4.88 3.62 11.01
C VAL A 117 5.73 2.92 12.07
N LYS A 118 6.80 3.57 12.51
CA LYS A 118 7.67 3.08 13.59
C LYS A 118 7.18 3.55 14.96
N ARG A 119 6.72 4.79 15.06
CA ARG A 119 6.28 5.39 16.33
C ARG A 119 5.27 6.50 16.11
N PHE A 120 4.21 6.51 16.90
CA PHE A 120 3.27 7.63 16.97
C PHE A 120 3.89 8.81 17.73
N VAL A 121 3.70 10.04 17.24
CA VAL A 121 4.14 11.28 17.90
C VAL A 121 2.94 12.02 18.46
N SER A 122 1.99 12.35 17.59
CA SER A 122 0.73 13.02 17.91
C SER A 122 -0.28 12.76 16.79
N SER A 123 -1.54 13.19 16.97
CA SER A 123 -2.56 13.04 15.92
C SER A 123 -2.04 13.59 14.58
N GLY A 124 -2.11 12.77 13.54
CA GLY A 124 -1.61 13.13 12.21
C GLY A 124 -0.08 13.19 12.06
N ILE A 125 0.70 12.81 13.07
CA ILE A 125 2.18 12.86 13.02
C ILE A 125 2.79 11.55 13.53
N ALA A 126 3.65 10.96 12.71
CA ALA A 126 4.33 9.70 13.02
C ALA A 126 5.80 9.72 12.58
N VAL A 127 6.61 8.93 13.27
CA VAL A 127 7.93 8.51 12.79
C VAL A 127 7.75 7.35 11.84
N ILE A 128 8.22 7.50 10.62
CA ILE A 128 8.20 6.49 9.58
C ILE A 128 9.60 5.90 9.47
N GLY A 129 9.70 4.58 9.63
CA GLY A 129 10.89 3.83 9.21
C GLY A 129 10.80 3.61 7.71
N PHE A 130 11.81 4.04 6.97
CA PHE A 130 11.87 3.90 5.52
C PHE A 130 13.18 3.22 5.12
N ASP A 131 13.11 2.45 4.04
CA ASP A 131 14.25 1.79 3.42
C ASP A 131 13.90 1.54 1.95
N ALA A 132 14.15 2.55 1.11
CA ALA A 132 13.78 2.56 -0.30
C ALA A 132 14.27 1.32 -1.09
N PRO A 133 15.51 0.81 -0.89
CA PRO A 133 15.97 -0.39 -1.61
C PRO A 133 15.42 -1.72 -1.07
N ASN A 134 15.09 -1.82 0.23
CA ASN A 134 14.80 -3.12 0.85
C ASN A 134 13.34 -3.34 1.24
N TYR A 135 12.60 -2.28 1.59
CA TYR A 135 11.21 -2.45 1.99
C TYR A 135 10.32 -2.72 0.77
N LYS A 136 9.38 -3.63 0.97
CA LYS A 136 8.38 -3.99 -0.03
C LYS A 136 7.01 -3.55 0.43
N ASP A 137 6.22 -3.12 -0.55
CA ASP A 137 4.83 -2.80 -0.37
C ASP A 137 4.03 -4.07 -0.04
N PRO A 138 3.33 -4.15 1.09
CA PRO A 138 2.54 -5.32 1.46
C PRO A 138 1.35 -5.57 0.53
N TYR A 139 0.98 -4.59 -0.30
CA TYR A 139 -0.14 -4.67 -1.25
C TYR A 139 0.31 -4.49 -2.72
N GLY A 140 1.59 -4.73 -3.03
CA GLY A 140 2.21 -4.49 -4.34
C GLY A 140 1.72 -5.38 -5.49
N ASP A 141 1.17 -6.55 -5.19
CA ASP A 141 1.02 -7.64 -6.17
C ASP A 141 -0.33 -7.67 -6.92
N SER A 142 -1.21 -6.70 -6.67
CA SER A 142 -2.59 -6.71 -7.18
C SER A 142 -3.08 -5.32 -7.58
N VAL A 143 -4.04 -5.27 -8.51
CA VAL A 143 -4.78 -4.04 -8.83
C VAL A 143 -5.51 -3.55 -7.58
N ARG A 144 -5.42 -2.25 -7.28
CA ARG A 144 -6.00 -1.65 -6.07
C ARG A 144 -7.23 -0.85 -6.40
N GLU A 145 -8.27 -0.98 -5.61
CA GLU A 145 -9.51 -0.22 -5.75
C GLU A 145 -9.94 0.36 -4.41
N LEU A 146 -10.36 1.63 -4.41
CA LEU A 146 -10.95 2.27 -3.25
C LEU A 146 -12.44 1.99 -3.24
N VAL A 147 -12.97 1.53 -2.09
CA VAL A 147 -14.39 1.29 -1.89
C VAL A 147 -14.92 2.21 -0.79
N SER A 148 -15.63 3.25 -1.22
CA SER A 148 -16.27 4.23 -0.32
C SER A 148 -17.79 4.10 -0.25
N ALA A 149 -18.36 3.13 -0.98
CA ALA A 149 -19.77 2.77 -0.95
C ALA A 149 -19.91 1.26 -1.13
N SER A 150 -21.01 0.66 -0.66
CA SER A 150 -21.31 -0.75 -0.88
C SER A 150 -21.20 -1.08 -2.37
N LEU A 151 -20.56 -2.20 -2.66
CA LEU A 151 -20.19 -2.61 -4.01
C LEU A 151 -20.66 -4.04 -4.24
N THR A 152 -21.30 -4.28 -5.37
CA THR A 152 -21.60 -5.63 -5.86
C THR A 152 -20.49 -6.02 -6.82
N LEU A 153 -19.81 -7.12 -6.51
CA LEU A 153 -18.68 -7.58 -7.31
C LEU A 153 -19.14 -8.23 -8.60
N ASP A 154 -18.27 -8.18 -9.60
CA ASP A 154 -18.37 -8.91 -10.84
C ASP A 154 -17.07 -9.64 -11.19
N ILE A 155 -17.05 -10.32 -12.35
CA ILE A 155 -15.87 -11.07 -12.82
C ILE A 155 -14.63 -10.18 -12.99
N GLN A 156 -14.80 -8.88 -13.21
CA GLN A 156 -13.70 -7.93 -13.41
C GLN A 156 -12.99 -7.61 -12.09
N ASP A 157 -13.56 -7.99 -10.95
CA ASP A 157 -12.96 -7.79 -9.63
C ASP A 157 -11.98 -8.89 -9.22
N THR A 158 -11.93 -9.98 -9.98
CA THR A 158 -10.97 -11.06 -9.73
C THR A 158 -9.52 -10.55 -9.85
N GLY A 159 -8.73 -10.80 -8.80
CA GLY A 159 -7.33 -10.37 -8.68
C GLY A 159 -7.16 -8.96 -8.09
N LYS A 160 -8.24 -8.28 -7.69
CA LYS A 160 -8.16 -6.97 -7.05
C LYS A 160 -7.96 -7.07 -5.53
N THR A 161 -7.31 -6.04 -4.99
CA THR A 161 -7.37 -5.69 -3.56
C THR A 161 -8.27 -4.47 -3.38
N LEU A 162 -9.39 -4.67 -2.70
CA LEU A 162 -10.40 -3.66 -2.38
C LEU A 162 -10.07 -3.04 -1.01
N PHE A 163 -9.89 -1.72 -0.98
CA PHE A 163 -9.63 -0.95 0.24
C PHE A 163 -10.89 -0.23 0.68
N VAL A 164 -11.52 -0.71 1.75
CA VAL A 164 -12.75 -0.14 2.29
C VAL A 164 -12.42 0.94 3.31
N ASP A 165 -12.76 2.20 3.00
CA ASP A 165 -12.44 3.38 3.80
C ASP A 165 -13.63 3.94 4.60
N THR A 166 -14.83 3.51 4.24
CA THR A 166 -16.08 4.04 4.76
C THR A 166 -16.74 3.00 5.66
N ASP A 167 -17.38 3.47 6.72
CA ASP A 167 -18.02 2.61 7.71
C ASP A 167 -19.23 1.85 7.19
N ALA A 168 -19.41 0.60 7.63
CA ALA A 168 -20.58 -0.23 7.38
C ALA A 168 -20.89 -0.46 5.90
N GLN A 169 -19.84 -0.51 5.07
CA GLN A 169 -19.99 -0.88 3.66
C GLN A 169 -20.08 -2.39 3.51
N THR A 170 -20.88 -2.81 2.53
CA THR A 170 -21.09 -4.22 2.21
C THR A 170 -20.51 -4.51 0.84
N ILE A 171 -19.66 -5.53 0.77
CA ILE A 171 -19.10 -6.09 -0.46
C ILE A 171 -19.94 -7.33 -0.79
N THR A 172 -20.85 -7.20 -1.74
CA THR A 172 -21.72 -8.30 -2.17
C THR A 172 -20.99 -9.15 -3.19
N LEU A 173 -20.82 -10.44 -2.90
CA LEU A 173 -20.21 -11.41 -3.81
C LEU A 173 -21.21 -11.81 -4.91
N LEU A 174 -20.68 -12.35 -6.00
CA LEU A 174 -21.51 -12.94 -7.07
C LEU A 174 -22.26 -14.16 -6.56
N THR A 175 -23.35 -14.51 -7.24
CA THR A 175 -23.98 -15.82 -7.01
C THR A 175 -23.06 -16.93 -7.51
N TYR A 176 -22.76 -17.92 -6.66
CA TYR A 176 -21.83 -19.02 -6.94
C TYR A 176 -22.25 -19.82 -8.19
N ALA A 177 -23.54 -20.12 -8.34
CA ALA A 177 -24.07 -20.85 -9.50
C ALA A 177 -23.90 -20.12 -10.85
N ALA A 178 -23.64 -18.80 -10.82
CA ALA A 178 -23.34 -17.98 -11.99
C ALA A 178 -21.86 -17.53 -12.02
N ALA A 179 -21.07 -17.91 -11.00
CA ALA A 179 -19.71 -17.44 -10.83
C ALA A 179 -18.75 -18.18 -11.77
N THR A 180 -18.19 -17.41 -12.70
CA THR A 180 -16.79 -17.58 -13.07
C THR A 180 -15.94 -17.26 -11.83
N ALA A 181 -14.83 -17.97 -11.62
CA ALA A 181 -14.02 -17.87 -10.41
C ALA A 181 -13.75 -16.42 -9.95
N LEU A 182 -14.15 -16.09 -8.72
CA LEU A 182 -13.88 -14.82 -8.05
C LEU A 182 -12.79 -15.02 -7.00
N ASN A 183 -11.72 -14.24 -7.08
CA ASN A 183 -10.65 -14.21 -6.08
C ASN A 183 -10.33 -12.74 -5.76
N VAL A 184 -10.55 -12.30 -4.52
CA VAL A 184 -10.44 -10.89 -4.13
C VAL A 184 -9.87 -10.78 -2.73
N LYS A 185 -9.05 -9.75 -2.51
CA LYS A 185 -8.62 -9.34 -1.17
C LYS A 185 -9.43 -8.13 -0.73
N VAL A 186 -10.12 -8.22 0.40
CA VAL A 186 -10.83 -7.08 1.01
C VAL A 186 -10.03 -6.62 2.22
N VAL A 187 -9.66 -5.34 2.25
CA VAL A 187 -8.85 -4.72 3.30
C VAL A 187 -9.65 -3.62 3.97
N ASN A 188 -9.71 -3.65 5.30
CA ASN A 188 -10.20 -2.53 6.09
C ASN A 188 -9.08 -1.49 6.23
N ILE A 189 -9.27 -0.30 5.67
CA ILE A 189 -8.32 0.81 5.79
C ILE A 189 -8.79 1.86 6.83
N GLY A 190 -9.82 1.57 7.62
CA GLY A 190 -10.20 2.37 8.77
C GLY A 190 -9.17 2.30 9.90
N ALA A 191 -9.08 3.35 10.72
CA ALA A 191 -8.35 3.28 11.98
C ALA A 191 -9.02 2.29 12.95
N PHE A 192 -8.35 1.97 14.06
CA PHE A 192 -8.89 1.03 15.04
C PHE A 192 -10.31 1.41 15.47
N GLY A 193 -11.25 0.50 15.28
CA GLY A 193 -12.66 0.63 15.67
C GLY A 193 -13.47 1.68 14.91
N THR A 194 -13.00 2.23 13.79
CA THR A 194 -13.74 3.29 13.06
C THR A 194 -14.66 2.75 11.97
N VAL A 195 -14.23 1.70 11.27
CA VAL A 195 -14.90 1.15 10.07
C VAL A 195 -15.24 -0.32 10.31
N ALA A 196 -16.51 -0.67 10.14
CA ALA A 196 -16.93 -2.06 9.91
C ALA A 196 -16.95 -2.37 8.42
N VAL A 197 -16.53 -3.59 8.05
CA VAL A 197 -16.58 -4.10 6.67
C VAL A 197 -17.36 -5.40 6.66
N ASN A 198 -18.35 -5.50 5.78
CA ASN A 198 -19.18 -6.69 5.60
C ASN A 198 -18.91 -7.29 4.22
N ILE A 199 -18.84 -8.61 4.13
CA ILE A 199 -18.76 -9.38 2.89
C ILE A 199 -19.94 -10.33 2.87
N ASP A 200 -20.80 -10.17 1.88
CA ASP A 200 -22.13 -10.78 1.82
C ASP A 200 -22.21 -11.73 0.62
N PRO A 201 -22.31 -13.06 0.82
CA PRO A 201 -22.58 -13.98 -0.28
C PRO A 201 -24.04 -13.84 -0.76
N ALA A 202 -24.39 -14.40 -1.91
CA ALA A 202 -25.81 -14.48 -2.25
C ALA A 202 -26.55 -15.39 -1.24
N ALA A 203 -27.86 -15.19 -1.07
CA ALA A 203 -28.63 -15.88 -0.03
C ALA A 203 -28.62 -17.42 -0.07
N GLY A 204 -28.24 -18.02 -1.21
CA GLY A 204 -28.09 -19.48 -1.37
C GLY A 204 -26.64 -19.96 -1.38
N ASP A 205 -25.68 -19.06 -1.14
CA ASP A 205 -24.26 -19.35 -1.11
C ASP A 205 -23.73 -19.12 0.31
N LEU A 206 -22.64 -19.81 0.67
CA LEU A 206 -21.98 -19.64 1.96
C LEU A 206 -20.58 -19.04 1.82
N ILE A 207 -20.07 -18.48 2.92
CA ILE A 207 -18.64 -18.22 3.12
C ILE A 207 -18.15 -19.18 4.19
N SER A 208 -17.15 -19.99 3.85
CA SER A 208 -16.46 -20.89 4.79
C SER A 208 -15.07 -20.34 5.15
N GLY A 209 -14.58 -20.63 6.35
CA GLY A 209 -13.28 -20.16 6.80
C GLY A 209 -12.65 -21.02 7.89
N PRO A 210 -11.50 -20.60 8.46
CA PRO A 210 -10.79 -21.38 9.46
C PRO A 210 -11.67 -21.72 10.68
N ASN A 211 -12.00 -23.00 10.85
CA ASN A 211 -12.88 -23.54 11.90
C ASN A 211 -14.35 -23.11 11.81
N ASP A 212 -14.80 -22.62 10.67
CA ASP A 212 -16.20 -22.27 10.42
C ASP A 212 -16.63 -22.79 9.05
N THR A 213 -17.61 -23.70 9.03
CA THR A 213 -18.12 -24.26 7.78
C THR A 213 -19.05 -23.31 7.03
N GLY A 214 -19.44 -22.19 7.66
CA GLY A 214 -20.42 -21.27 7.10
C GLY A 214 -21.83 -21.84 7.09
N ALA A 215 -22.76 -20.97 6.71
CA ALA A 215 -24.14 -21.29 6.37
C ALA A 215 -24.58 -20.37 5.22
N ASP A 216 -25.62 -20.77 4.49
CA ASP A 216 -26.17 -19.98 3.38
C ASP A 216 -26.56 -18.58 3.86
N GLY A 217 -26.09 -17.55 3.15
CA GLY A 217 -26.34 -16.14 3.48
C GLY A 217 -25.57 -15.63 4.71
N GLY A 218 -24.62 -16.40 5.25
CA GLY A 218 -23.78 -15.96 6.37
C GLY A 218 -22.85 -14.82 5.96
N ILE A 219 -22.95 -13.68 6.64
CA ILE A 219 -22.20 -12.46 6.32
C ILE A 219 -20.89 -12.46 7.10
N MET A 220 -19.78 -12.36 6.38
CA MET A 220 -18.47 -12.22 6.99
C MET A 220 -18.19 -10.76 7.34
N THR A 221 -17.93 -10.46 8.62
CA THR A 221 -17.83 -9.08 9.12
C THR A 221 -16.55 -8.83 9.92
N ASN A 222 -15.79 -7.80 9.55
CA ASN A 222 -14.76 -7.20 10.41
C ASN A 222 -15.41 -6.13 11.29
N THR A 223 -15.80 -6.52 12.50
CA THR A 223 -16.56 -5.64 13.39
C THR A 223 -15.68 -4.55 14.02
N LYS A 224 -16.27 -3.40 14.35
CA LYS A 224 -15.58 -2.29 15.05
C LYS A 224 -14.97 -2.68 16.41
N ALA A 225 -15.39 -3.80 17.01
CA ALA A 225 -14.83 -4.23 18.28
C ALA A 225 -13.33 -4.53 18.19
N THR A 226 -12.87 -5.01 17.04
CA THR A 226 -11.48 -5.45 16.82
C THR A 226 -10.85 -4.88 15.55
N ALA A 227 -11.66 -4.38 14.62
CA ALA A 227 -11.25 -3.84 13.34
C ALA A 227 -10.12 -2.85 13.49
N ARG A 228 -9.10 -3.01 12.65
CA ARG A 228 -7.98 -2.09 12.55
C ARG A 228 -7.47 -2.00 11.13
N ARG A 229 -6.75 -0.93 10.85
CA ARG A 229 -6.11 -0.70 9.57
C ARG A 229 -5.27 -1.91 9.17
N GLY A 230 -5.45 -2.36 7.93
CA GLY A 230 -4.71 -3.48 7.37
C GLY A 230 -5.21 -4.87 7.83
N ASP A 231 -6.31 -4.96 8.58
CA ASP A 231 -7.09 -6.20 8.65
C ASP A 231 -7.61 -6.53 7.25
N TYR A 232 -7.50 -7.80 6.86
CA TYR A 232 -7.91 -8.23 5.53
C TYR A 232 -8.41 -9.66 5.52
N VAL A 233 -9.14 -9.98 4.46
CA VAL A 233 -9.48 -11.36 4.09
C VAL A 233 -9.29 -11.54 2.59
N VAL A 234 -8.77 -12.69 2.18
CA VAL A 234 -8.74 -13.14 0.79
C VAL A 234 -9.83 -14.18 0.62
N ILE A 235 -10.77 -13.91 -0.28
CA ILE A 235 -11.88 -14.78 -0.61
C ILE A 235 -11.59 -15.39 -1.97
N GLY A 236 -11.71 -16.70 -2.08
CA GLY A 236 -11.66 -17.46 -3.33
C GLY A 236 -12.91 -18.32 -3.51
N THR A 237 -13.19 -18.72 -4.74
CA THR A 237 -14.20 -19.75 -5.03
C THR A 237 -13.68 -21.13 -4.65
N GLY A 238 -14.46 -21.93 -3.90
CA GLY A 238 -14.05 -23.28 -3.53
C GLY A 238 -15.20 -24.18 -3.04
N GLY A 239 -15.14 -25.47 -3.39
CA GLY A 239 -16.11 -26.49 -2.98
C GLY A 239 -17.40 -26.52 -3.82
N ASP A 240 -18.35 -27.38 -3.47
CA ASP A 240 -19.61 -27.53 -4.22
C ASP A 240 -20.66 -26.43 -3.89
N ASP A 241 -20.45 -25.64 -2.81
CA ASP A 241 -21.52 -24.81 -2.18
C ASP A 241 -21.17 -23.31 -1.92
N GLY A 242 -20.01 -22.78 -2.33
CA GLY A 242 -19.78 -21.32 -2.21
C GLY A 242 -18.34 -20.81 -2.19
N TYR A 243 -18.08 -19.86 -1.30
CA TYR A 243 -16.82 -19.14 -1.14
C TYR A 243 -16.01 -19.66 0.04
N MET A 244 -14.69 -19.57 -0.06
CA MET A 244 -13.77 -19.95 1.01
C MET A 244 -12.76 -18.85 1.31
N VAL A 245 -12.42 -18.70 2.58
CA VAL A 245 -11.35 -17.83 3.06
C VAL A 245 -10.00 -18.52 2.79
N GLU A 246 -9.19 -17.91 1.93
CA GLU A 246 -7.83 -18.39 1.60
C GLU A 246 -6.79 -17.84 2.59
N GLU A 247 -6.94 -16.57 2.97
CA GLU A 247 -6.07 -15.89 3.93
C GLU A 247 -6.88 -14.92 4.79
N ILE A 248 -6.47 -14.72 6.04
CA ILE A 248 -7.14 -13.80 6.95
C ILE A 248 -6.16 -13.14 7.90
N ARG A 249 -6.36 -11.84 8.13
CA ARG A 249 -5.71 -11.04 9.18
C ARG A 249 -6.75 -10.22 9.92
N GLY A 250 -6.61 -10.19 11.24
CA GLY A 250 -7.60 -9.57 12.12
C GLY A 250 -8.69 -10.57 12.53
N THR A 251 -9.71 -10.06 13.21
CA THR A 251 -10.86 -10.88 13.64
C THR A 251 -12.05 -10.59 12.74
N TRP A 252 -12.55 -11.64 12.11
CA TRP A 252 -13.76 -11.59 11.29
C TRP A 252 -14.73 -12.67 11.78
N THR A 253 -16.01 -12.34 11.81
CA THR A 253 -17.08 -13.25 12.22
C THR A 253 -17.93 -13.61 11.01
N ILE A 254 -18.42 -14.84 10.92
CA ILE A 254 -19.39 -15.26 9.91
C ILE A 254 -20.70 -15.53 10.66
N ALA A 255 -21.78 -14.83 10.32
CA ALA A 255 -23.07 -14.94 11.00
C ALA A 255 -24.25 -14.58 10.10
#